data_AF-A0A1Q2CI40-F1
#
_entry.id   AF-A0A1Q2CI40-F1
#
_cell.length_a   1.000
_cell.length_b   1.000
_cell.length_c   1.000
_cell.angle_alpha   90.00
_cell.angle_beta   90.00
_cell.angle_gamma   90.00
#
_symmetry.space_group_name_H-M   'P 1'
#
loop_
_entity.id
_entity.type
_entity.pdbx_description
1 polymer ?
#
loop_
_entity_poly.entity_id
_entity_poly.type
_entity_poly.pdbx_seq_one_letter_code
_entity_poly.pdbx_strand_id
1 'polypeptide(L)'
;MAMFGPSHSVPNPVISEDTLVAYNVETSVDRMGAAVADAELNYRAVYFPQDLQTLGLMLWGSKRSPMRRDRRLPIWAGHPQFRSGTAEFMLDADSWIGRLRSFDFSFGTRIHGNIAALLAGVPSLTIPHDSRTAELAEYHQLARYAPAREEFMTVAQLVEWFSADAMNRATRSNFERLRSFLHENGLESIFDPGQEQALRLYESTIQQNLPQEPVRCRWVGLDSQDRRALWRQRPRHLEPALRRGVTNRAARAIRRHHYERLRASSTLGNAAAGAGQDPPSAKSRDRG
;
A
#
# COMPACT_ATOMS: atom_id res chain seq x y z
N MET A 1 11.40 -0.48 -2.90
CA MET A 1 11.72 0.95 -3.07
C MET A 1 12.79 1.10 -4.15
N ALA A 2 12.43 0.83 -5.40
CA ALA A 2 13.39 0.72 -6.51
C ALA A 2 12.90 1.38 -7.81
N MET A 3 11.70 1.97 -7.79
CA MET A 3 11.02 2.49 -8.98
C MET A 3 11.77 3.65 -9.64
N PHE A 4 12.40 4.52 -8.85
CA PHE A 4 13.10 5.71 -9.33
C PHE A 4 14.64 5.59 -9.23
N GLY A 5 15.14 4.36 -9.25
CA GLY A 5 16.57 4.10 -9.29
C GLY A 5 17.32 4.26 -7.96
N PRO A 6 18.66 4.07 -7.98
CA PRO A 6 19.51 4.04 -6.78
C PRO A 6 19.84 5.43 -6.20
N SER A 7 19.50 6.51 -6.92
CA SER A 7 19.68 7.91 -6.50
C SER A 7 18.46 8.47 -5.78
N HIS A 8 17.34 7.74 -5.75
CA HIS A 8 16.14 8.16 -5.03
C HIS A 8 16.45 8.41 -3.55
N SER A 9 16.03 9.57 -3.04
CA SER A 9 16.19 9.93 -1.65
C SER A 9 15.03 10.79 -1.17
N VAL A 10 14.88 10.87 0.15
CA VAL A 10 13.82 11.62 0.81
C VAL A 10 14.47 12.54 1.85
N PRO A 11 14.03 13.81 1.99
CA PRO A 11 14.60 14.71 2.98
C PRO A 11 14.12 14.36 4.40
N ASN A 12 14.66 15.05 5.40
CA ASN A 12 14.01 15.14 6.71
C ASN A 12 12.94 16.26 6.64
N PRO A 13 11.73 16.05 7.18
CA PRO A 13 10.63 17.00 7.06
C PRO A 13 10.88 18.24 7.92
N VAL A 14 10.40 19.39 7.42
CA VAL A 14 10.26 20.63 8.20
C VAL A 14 8.78 20.97 8.18
N ILE A 15 8.20 21.19 9.36
CA ILE A 15 6.76 21.46 9.48
C ILE A 15 6.48 22.88 9.96
N SER A 16 5.33 23.40 9.55
CA SER A 16 4.72 24.68 9.92
C SER A 16 3.20 24.53 9.89
N GLU A 17 2.46 25.59 10.23
CA GLU A 17 0.98 25.58 10.19
C GLU A 17 0.42 25.34 8.77
N ASP A 18 1.16 25.71 7.72
CA ASP A 18 0.76 25.53 6.33
C ASP A 18 1.07 24.15 5.76
N THR A 19 1.77 23.30 6.52
CA THR A 19 2.20 21.96 6.11
C THR A 19 1.01 21.13 5.64
N LEU A 20 1.14 20.58 4.43
CA LEU A 20 0.19 19.63 3.86
C LEU A 20 0.57 18.21 4.28
N VAL A 21 -0.29 17.61 5.11
CA VAL A 21 -0.06 16.30 5.73
C VAL A 21 -0.91 15.23 5.03
N ALA A 22 -0.26 14.21 4.52
CA ALA A 22 -0.93 13.01 4.05
C ALA A 22 -1.04 12.02 5.21
N TYR A 23 -2.14 11.30 5.30
CA TYR A 23 -2.18 10.15 6.21
C TYR A 23 -2.95 8.98 5.65
N ASN A 24 -2.57 7.79 6.12
CA ASN A 24 -3.24 6.55 5.80
C ASN A 24 -3.35 5.67 7.05
N VAL A 25 -4.51 5.10 7.30
CA VAL A 25 -4.75 4.31 8.52
C VAL A 25 -5.43 2.99 8.20
N GLU A 26 -4.92 1.91 8.79
CA GLU A 26 -5.64 0.66 8.98
C GLU A 26 -6.77 0.90 9.96
N THR A 27 -7.91 1.24 9.37
CA THR A 27 -9.18 1.44 10.06
C THR A 27 -9.67 0.20 10.80
N SER A 28 -9.03 -0.96 10.66
CA SER A 28 -9.29 -2.14 11.49
C SER A 28 -8.57 -2.17 12.84
N VAL A 29 -7.76 -1.16 13.15
CA VAL A 29 -7.03 -1.03 14.39
C VAL A 29 -7.41 0.30 15.03
N ASP A 30 -7.83 0.28 16.29
CA ASP A 30 -8.08 1.49 17.08
C ASP A 30 -6.69 1.96 17.54
N ARG A 31 -6.01 2.68 16.65
CA ARG A 31 -4.71 3.35 16.79
C ARG A 31 -4.74 4.60 15.92
N MET A 32 -3.89 5.58 16.23
CA MET A 32 -3.69 6.81 15.44
C MET A 32 -4.80 7.86 15.52
N GLY A 33 -5.89 7.64 16.25
CA GLY A 33 -6.96 8.64 16.32
C GLY A 33 -6.50 9.99 16.89
N ALA A 34 -5.55 10.00 17.83
CA ALA A 34 -4.92 11.23 18.33
C ALA A 34 -4.17 11.99 17.22
N ALA A 35 -3.27 11.32 16.49
CA ALA A 35 -2.50 11.93 15.41
C ALA A 35 -3.36 12.35 14.22
N VAL A 36 -4.43 11.60 13.90
CA VAL A 36 -5.40 11.98 12.88
C VAL A 36 -6.12 13.26 13.29
N ALA A 37 -6.61 13.33 14.53
CA ALA A 37 -7.26 14.54 15.03
C ALA A 37 -6.31 15.74 15.05
N ASP A 38 -5.06 15.54 15.50
CA ASP A 38 -4.04 16.59 15.49
C ASP A 38 -3.72 17.09 14.07
N ALA A 39 -3.54 16.17 13.12
CA ALA A 39 -3.32 16.49 11.72
C ALA A 39 -4.47 17.34 11.14
N GLU A 40 -5.71 16.99 11.45
CA GLU A 40 -6.90 17.68 10.94
C GLU A 40 -7.21 19.01 11.62
N LEU A 41 -6.77 19.19 12.87
CA LEU A 41 -6.97 20.41 13.63
C LEU A 41 -5.89 21.46 13.36
N ASN A 42 -4.64 21.02 13.23
CA ASN A 42 -3.47 21.91 13.24
C ASN A 42 -2.78 22.05 11.87
N TYR A 43 -3.18 21.24 10.89
CA TYR A 43 -2.54 21.21 9.57
C TYR A 43 -3.55 21.02 8.45
N ARG A 44 -3.10 21.16 7.20
CA ARG A 44 -3.90 20.79 6.03
C ARG A 44 -3.77 19.29 5.80
N ALA A 45 -4.71 18.50 6.32
CA ALA A 45 -4.62 17.03 6.28
C ALA A 45 -5.53 16.37 5.23
N VAL A 46 -4.97 15.43 4.46
CA VAL A 46 -5.71 14.59 3.49
C VAL A 46 -5.59 13.12 3.85
N TYR A 47 -6.74 12.46 3.97
CA TYR A 47 -6.80 11.02 4.15
C TYR A 47 -6.77 10.27 2.82
N PHE A 48 -5.85 9.30 2.71
CA PHE A 48 -5.75 8.36 1.59
C PHE A 48 -6.22 6.94 1.99
N PRO A 49 -7.52 6.62 1.86
CA PRO A 49 -8.05 5.28 2.10
C PRO A 49 -7.55 4.24 1.10
N GLN A 50 -7.47 2.99 1.55
CA GLN A 50 -6.94 1.86 0.76
C GLN A 50 -7.82 0.61 0.82
N ASP A 51 -8.99 0.69 1.46
CA ASP A 51 -9.88 -0.46 1.63
C ASP A 51 -11.23 -0.22 0.97
N LEU A 52 -11.82 -1.31 0.47
CA LEU A 52 -13.08 -1.28 -0.26
C LEU A 52 -14.26 -0.79 0.61
N GLN A 53 -14.22 -0.94 1.94
CA GLN A 53 -15.30 -0.45 2.78
C GLN A 53 -15.29 1.08 2.79
N THR A 54 -14.11 1.68 2.91
CA THR A 54 -13.97 3.12 2.85
C THR A 54 -14.34 3.64 1.46
N LEU A 55 -13.95 2.95 0.38
CA LEU A 55 -14.42 3.28 -0.96
C LEU A 55 -15.96 3.22 -1.07
N GLY A 56 -16.59 2.18 -0.53
CA GLY A 56 -18.05 2.07 -0.49
C GLY A 56 -18.73 3.17 0.34
N LEU A 57 -18.08 3.60 1.42
CA LEU A 57 -18.50 4.76 2.20
C LEU A 57 -18.42 6.04 1.36
N MET A 58 -17.34 6.25 0.61
CA MET A 58 -17.17 7.45 -0.23
C MET A 58 -18.15 7.47 -1.42
N LEU A 59 -18.38 6.32 -2.05
CA LEU A 59 -19.26 6.22 -3.24
C LEU A 59 -20.74 6.29 -2.89
N TRP A 60 -21.18 5.67 -1.80
CA TRP A 60 -22.60 5.49 -1.50
C TRP A 60 -23.03 5.98 -0.13
N GLY A 61 -22.12 6.44 0.73
CA GLY A 61 -22.44 6.84 2.10
C GLY A 61 -22.76 5.65 2.99
N SER A 62 -22.17 4.48 2.72
CA SER A 62 -22.44 3.26 3.48
C SER A 62 -22.14 3.39 4.95
N LYS A 63 -23.09 2.94 5.77
CA LYS A 63 -22.87 2.80 7.21
C LYS A 63 -21.73 1.80 7.43
N ARG A 64 -20.62 2.29 7.98
CA ARG A 64 -19.67 1.44 8.69
C ARG A 64 -20.25 1.10 10.06
N SER A 65 -20.07 -0.14 10.49
CA SER A 65 -20.54 -0.61 11.80
C SER A 65 -19.80 0.16 12.91
N PRO A 66 -20.47 0.64 13.96
CA PRO A 66 -19.87 1.34 15.11
C PRO A 66 -19.09 0.39 16.03
N MET A 67 -18.57 -0.72 15.52
CA MET A 67 -17.84 -1.70 16.32
C MET A 67 -16.48 -1.18 16.84
N ARG A 68 -16.13 0.05 16.46
CA ARG A 68 -14.90 0.75 16.87
C ARG A 68 -15.24 1.99 17.67
N ARG A 69 -14.44 2.25 18.70
CA ARG A 69 -14.75 3.28 19.70
C ARG A 69 -14.19 4.64 19.30
N ASP A 70 -13.08 4.67 18.56
CA ASP A 70 -12.43 5.93 18.24
C ASP A 70 -13.07 6.64 17.04
N ARG A 71 -13.86 7.68 17.34
CA ARG A 71 -14.55 8.51 16.35
C ARG A 71 -13.63 9.48 15.62
N ARG A 72 -12.38 9.65 16.07
CA ARG A 72 -11.34 10.46 15.40
C ARG A 72 -10.75 9.76 14.18
N LEU A 73 -11.09 8.48 13.95
CA LEU A 73 -10.68 7.77 12.75
C LEU A 73 -11.70 7.95 11.62
N PRO A 74 -11.27 8.02 10.34
CA PRO A 74 -12.12 8.18 9.17
C PRO A 74 -12.86 6.88 8.82
N ILE A 75 -13.74 6.45 9.73
CA ILE A 75 -14.48 5.18 9.66
C ILE A 75 -15.98 5.35 9.66
N TRP A 76 -16.51 6.56 9.52
CA TRP A 76 -17.94 6.81 9.57
C TRP A 76 -18.30 8.06 8.77
N ALA A 77 -19.52 8.11 8.23
CA ALA A 77 -19.91 9.12 7.26
C ALA A 77 -19.88 10.58 7.75
N GLY A 78 -19.89 10.82 9.06
CA GLY A 78 -19.80 12.19 9.59
C GLY A 78 -18.39 12.61 10.00
N HIS A 79 -17.37 11.79 9.74
CA HIS A 79 -15.98 12.18 9.95
C HIS A 79 -15.62 13.40 9.09
N PRO A 80 -14.80 14.36 9.58
CA PRO A 80 -14.44 15.59 8.85
C PRO A 80 -14.03 15.34 7.39
N GLN A 81 -13.06 14.45 7.16
CA GLN A 81 -12.59 14.05 5.82
C GLN A 81 -13.66 13.71 4.80
N PHE A 82 -14.76 13.09 5.25
CA PHE A 82 -15.85 12.72 4.34
C PHE A 82 -16.90 13.80 4.23
N ARG A 83 -17.17 14.56 5.30
CA ARG A 83 -18.12 15.66 5.29
C ARG A 83 -17.64 16.84 4.44
N SER A 84 -16.34 17.14 4.49
CA SER A 84 -15.72 18.19 3.69
C SER A 84 -15.36 17.74 2.27
N GLY A 85 -15.42 16.43 1.98
CA GLY A 85 -15.02 15.88 0.68
C GLY A 85 -13.52 15.89 0.43
N THR A 86 -12.70 16.00 1.50
CA THR A 86 -11.24 16.10 1.42
C THR A 86 -10.56 14.74 1.20
N ALA A 87 -11.15 13.63 1.65
CA ALA A 87 -10.58 12.29 1.44
C ALA A 87 -10.44 11.94 -0.06
N GLU A 88 -9.31 11.35 -0.42
CA GLU A 88 -8.96 10.99 -1.81
C GLU A 88 -8.61 9.51 -1.91
N PHE A 89 -9.43 8.72 -2.59
CA PHE A 89 -9.13 7.32 -2.89
C PHE A 89 -8.45 7.23 -4.26
N MET A 90 -7.18 6.86 -4.29
CA MET A 90 -6.38 6.75 -5.51
C MET A 90 -6.64 5.41 -6.21
N LEU A 91 -6.78 5.44 -7.53
CA LEU A 91 -7.08 4.25 -8.36
C LEU A 91 -5.84 3.57 -8.92
N ASP A 92 -4.73 4.29 -9.05
CA ASP A 92 -3.46 3.80 -9.56
C ASP A 92 -2.28 4.42 -8.80
N ALA A 93 -1.11 3.79 -8.92
CA ALA A 93 0.08 4.19 -8.19
C ALA A 93 0.68 5.50 -8.72
N ASP A 94 0.62 5.75 -10.03
CA ASP A 94 1.27 6.90 -10.65
C ASP A 94 0.56 8.20 -10.27
N SER A 95 -0.77 8.22 -10.35
CA SER A 95 -1.61 9.32 -9.88
C SER A 95 -1.45 9.54 -8.38
N TRP A 96 -1.31 8.46 -7.58
CA TRP A 96 -1.09 8.59 -6.14
C TRP A 96 0.26 9.21 -5.82
N ILE A 97 1.34 8.70 -6.40
CA ILE A 97 2.69 9.23 -6.24
C ILE A 97 2.71 10.69 -6.71
N GLY A 98 2.16 10.98 -7.89
CA GLY A 98 2.05 12.33 -8.45
C GLY A 98 1.32 13.30 -7.52
N ARG A 99 0.16 12.89 -6.98
CA ARG A 99 -0.59 13.68 -5.99
C ARG A 99 0.23 13.93 -4.72
N LEU A 100 0.93 12.90 -4.23
CA LEU A 100 1.73 12.99 -3.00
C LEU A 100 2.92 13.93 -3.14
N ARG A 101 3.46 14.20 -4.34
CA ARG A 101 4.57 15.16 -4.53
C ARG A 101 4.30 16.58 -4.01
N SER A 102 3.03 16.94 -3.81
CA SER A 102 2.61 18.23 -3.26
C SER A 102 2.50 18.27 -1.73
N PHE A 103 2.82 17.17 -1.05
CA PHE A 103 2.75 17.04 0.41
C PHE A 103 4.12 17.19 1.05
N ASP A 104 4.13 17.64 2.31
CA ASP A 104 5.34 17.91 3.07
C ASP A 104 5.70 16.76 4.02
N PHE A 105 4.68 16.02 4.48
CA PHE A 105 4.85 14.89 5.38
C PHE A 105 3.73 13.87 5.20
N SER A 106 4.05 12.60 5.45
CA SER A 106 3.09 11.50 5.45
C SER A 106 3.27 10.63 6.68
N PHE A 107 2.18 10.12 7.25
CA PHE A 107 2.26 9.07 8.26
C PHE A 107 1.17 8.03 8.08
N GLY A 108 1.43 6.81 8.56
CA GLY A 108 0.37 5.83 8.51
C GLY A 108 0.74 4.42 8.89
N THR A 109 -0.31 3.62 9.09
CA THR A 109 -0.18 2.21 9.45
C THR A 109 -0.29 1.26 8.27
N ARG A 110 -0.54 1.76 7.05
CA ARG A 110 -0.60 0.94 5.84
C ARG A 110 0.64 1.16 4.97
N ILE A 111 1.37 0.07 4.72
CA ILE A 111 2.64 0.13 4.00
C ILE A 111 2.54 0.79 2.62
N HIS A 112 1.48 0.56 1.84
CA HIS A 112 1.37 1.12 0.49
C HIS A 112 1.33 2.65 0.48
N GLY A 113 0.61 3.27 1.42
CA GLY A 113 0.53 4.72 1.49
C GLY A 113 1.86 5.35 1.89
N ASN A 114 2.60 4.68 2.78
CA ASN A 114 3.92 5.16 3.18
C ASN A 114 4.93 4.99 2.05
N ILE A 115 4.92 3.85 1.35
CA ILE A 115 5.78 3.63 0.18
C ILE A 115 5.46 4.61 -0.95
N ALA A 116 4.18 4.89 -1.23
CA ALA A 116 3.80 5.88 -2.24
C ALA A 116 4.33 7.28 -1.89
N ALA A 117 4.27 7.67 -0.62
CA ALA A 117 4.83 8.95 -0.17
C ALA A 117 6.35 9.01 -0.31
N LEU A 118 7.05 7.95 0.13
CA LEU A 118 8.51 7.87 -0.02
C LEU A 118 8.93 7.92 -1.50
N LEU A 119 8.23 7.21 -2.37
CA LEU A 119 8.45 7.26 -3.82
C LEU A 119 8.18 8.65 -4.40
N ALA A 120 7.21 9.40 -3.85
CA ALA A 120 6.97 10.79 -4.24
C ALA A 120 8.06 11.76 -3.77
N GLY A 121 9.06 11.30 -3.00
CA GLY A 121 10.07 12.15 -2.38
C GLY A 121 9.60 12.79 -1.06
N VAL A 122 8.46 12.34 -0.51
CA VAL A 122 7.86 12.88 0.70
C VAL A 122 8.26 12.06 1.93
N PRO A 123 8.76 12.71 3.00
CA PRO A 123 9.06 12.04 4.26
C PRO A 123 7.84 11.29 4.80
N SER A 124 8.01 10.00 5.10
CA SER A 124 6.91 9.17 5.60
C SER A 124 7.27 8.30 6.79
N LEU A 125 6.56 8.50 7.90
CA LEU A 125 6.71 7.66 9.09
C LEU A 125 5.75 6.46 9.04
N THR A 126 6.34 5.26 9.03
CA THR A 126 5.57 4.01 9.08
C THR A 126 5.23 3.62 10.51
N ILE A 127 3.99 3.25 10.77
CA ILE A 127 3.53 2.86 12.10
C ILE A 127 3.01 1.42 12.03
N PRO A 128 3.90 0.42 12.15
CA PRO A 128 3.52 -0.97 12.01
C PRO A 128 2.48 -1.39 13.07
N HIS A 129 1.47 -2.12 12.63
CA HIS A 129 0.45 -2.71 13.49
C HIS A 129 0.38 -4.24 13.39
N ASP A 130 1.14 -4.83 12.45
CA ASP A 130 1.30 -6.26 12.26
C ASP A 130 2.79 -6.61 11.96
N SER A 131 3.19 -7.86 12.13
CA SER A 131 4.58 -8.30 11.94
C SER A 131 5.03 -8.14 10.49
N ARG A 132 4.16 -8.43 9.52
CA ARG A 132 4.44 -8.27 8.09
C ARG A 132 4.87 -6.84 7.73
N THR A 133 4.15 -5.84 8.25
CA THR A 133 4.46 -4.43 8.02
C THR A 133 5.74 -4.04 8.74
N ALA A 134 5.98 -4.58 9.93
CA ALA A 134 7.21 -4.34 10.68
C ALA A 134 8.44 -4.92 9.97
N GLU A 135 8.38 -6.18 9.53
CA GLU A 135 9.43 -6.88 8.79
C GLU A 135 9.78 -6.15 7.48
N LEU A 136 8.76 -5.72 6.71
CA LEU A 136 8.99 -4.96 5.48
C LEU A 136 9.63 -3.59 5.75
N ALA A 137 9.17 -2.90 6.79
CA ALA A 137 9.74 -1.61 7.19
C ALA A 137 11.19 -1.77 7.65
N GLU A 138 11.49 -2.82 8.41
CA GLU A 138 12.84 -3.13 8.88
C GLU A 138 13.78 -3.50 7.74
N TYR A 139 13.36 -4.39 6.84
CA TYR A 139 14.17 -4.78 5.68
C TYR A 139 14.56 -3.58 4.81
N HIS A 140 13.61 -2.66 4.58
CA HIS A 140 13.86 -1.45 3.79
C HIS A 140 14.42 -0.28 4.61
N GLN A 141 14.69 -0.47 5.91
CA GLN A 141 15.17 0.55 6.83
C GLN A 141 14.29 1.81 6.85
N LEU A 142 12.98 1.65 6.66
CA LEU A 142 12.02 2.76 6.68
C LEU A 142 11.98 3.39 8.06
N ALA A 143 11.82 4.72 8.11
CA ALA A 143 11.50 5.41 9.35
C ALA A 143 10.22 4.81 9.94
N ARG A 144 10.32 4.28 11.15
CA ARG A 144 9.22 3.56 11.79
C ARG A 144 9.07 3.92 13.26
N TYR A 145 7.83 3.98 13.72
CA TYR A 145 7.49 4.12 15.12
C TYR A 145 6.49 3.03 15.52
N ALA A 146 6.83 2.23 16.52
CA ALA A 146 6.02 1.09 16.98
C ALA A 146 5.83 1.20 18.50
N PRO A 147 4.84 1.98 18.95
CA PRO A 147 4.63 2.20 20.37
C PRO A 147 4.06 0.94 21.02
N ALA A 148 4.46 0.69 22.27
CA ALA A 148 3.96 -0.44 23.05
C ALA A 148 2.49 -0.26 23.47
N ARG A 149 1.99 0.98 23.54
CA ARG A 149 0.62 1.35 23.90
C ARG A 149 0.08 2.47 23.00
N GLU A 150 -1.24 2.68 22.99
CA GLU A 150 -1.80 3.91 22.42
C GLU A 150 -1.39 5.09 23.29
N GLU A 151 -0.36 5.80 22.85
CA GLU A 151 -0.01 7.11 23.40
C GLU A 151 -0.64 8.21 22.53
N PHE A 152 -0.91 9.35 23.14
CA PHE A 152 -1.25 10.54 22.37
C PHE A 152 -0.03 10.91 21.51
N MET A 153 -0.25 11.12 20.21
CA MET A 153 0.80 11.47 19.26
C MET A 153 0.32 12.66 18.44
N THR A 154 1.10 13.73 18.44
CA THR A 154 0.93 14.86 17.51
C THR A 154 1.76 14.63 16.24
N VAL A 155 1.40 15.30 15.14
CA VAL A 155 2.20 15.30 13.91
C VAL A 155 3.63 15.80 14.18
N ALA A 156 3.77 16.80 15.06
CA ALA A 156 5.09 17.31 15.46
C ALA A 156 5.96 16.22 16.11
N GLN A 157 5.40 15.43 17.02
CA GLN A 157 6.12 14.30 17.63
C GLN A 157 6.47 13.22 16.60
N LEU A 158 5.57 12.94 15.64
CA LEU A 158 5.87 11.99 14.56
C LEU A 158 7.04 12.47 13.69
N VAL A 159 7.14 13.78 13.45
CA VAL A 159 8.24 14.40 12.72
C VAL A 159 9.54 14.34 13.53
N GLU A 160 9.50 14.62 14.83
CA GLU A 160 10.68 14.49 15.71
C GLU A 160 11.26 13.07 15.73
N TRP A 161 10.41 12.04 15.62
CA TRP A 161 10.85 10.64 15.55
C TRP A 161 11.33 10.21 14.16
N PHE A 162 11.09 11.01 13.14
CA PHE A 162 11.45 10.66 11.77
C PHE A 162 12.94 10.91 11.51
N SER A 163 13.59 9.95 10.84
CA SER A 163 14.87 10.14 10.18
C SER A 163 14.92 9.36 8.88
N ALA A 164 15.22 10.04 7.77
CA ALA A 164 15.39 9.41 6.46
C ALA A 164 16.77 8.73 6.30
N ASP A 165 17.72 8.98 7.20
CA ASP A 165 19.14 8.67 7.00
C ASP A 165 19.41 7.18 6.77
N ALA A 166 18.86 6.32 7.61
CA ALA A 166 19.04 4.87 7.49
C ALA A 166 18.45 4.34 6.18
N MET A 167 17.25 4.83 5.83
CA MET A 167 16.54 4.49 4.62
C MET A 167 17.29 4.94 3.36
N ASN A 168 17.75 6.19 3.33
CA ASN A 168 18.50 6.76 2.22
C ASN A 168 19.82 6.00 1.98
N ARG A 169 20.54 5.63 3.05
CA ARG A 169 21.73 4.77 2.96
C ARG A 169 21.39 3.37 2.41
N ALA A 170 20.29 2.78 2.87
CA ALA A 170 19.88 1.44 2.48
C ALA A 170 19.35 1.36 1.04
N THR A 171 18.74 2.43 0.52
CA THR A 171 18.03 2.46 -0.77
C THR A 171 18.92 1.98 -1.92
N ARG A 172 20.16 2.48 -2.01
CA ARG A 172 21.12 2.02 -3.02
C ARG A 172 21.40 0.52 -2.89
N SER A 173 21.72 0.05 -1.69
CA SER A 173 22.02 -1.38 -1.48
C SER A 173 20.83 -2.28 -1.80
N ASN A 174 19.61 -1.83 -1.51
CA ASN A 174 18.38 -2.56 -1.80
C ASN A 174 18.06 -2.58 -3.29
N PHE A 175 18.32 -1.47 -3.99
CA PHE A 175 18.22 -1.41 -5.44
C PHE A 175 19.20 -2.37 -6.11
N GLU A 176 20.47 -2.37 -5.68
CA GLU A 176 21.48 -3.27 -6.23
C GLU A 176 21.16 -4.74 -5.98
N ARG A 177 20.65 -5.10 -4.80
CA ARG A 177 20.18 -6.47 -4.53
C ARG A 177 19.10 -6.92 -5.51
N LEU A 178 18.11 -6.06 -5.78
CA LEU A 178 17.06 -6.36 -6.76
C LEU A 178 17.67 -6.52 -8.16
N ARG A 179 18.59 -5.63 -8.55
CA ARG A 179 19.23 -5.68 -9.87
C ARG A 179 20.07 -6.94 -10.05
N SER A 180 20.90 -7.31 -9.07
CA SER A 180 21.66 -8.56 -9.08
C SER A 180 20.73 -9.78 -9.19
N PHE A 181 19.63 -9.80 -8.45
CA PHE A 181 18.64 -10.87 -8.57
C PHE A 181 18.06 -10.97 -9.99
N LEU A 182 17.75 -9.85 -10.65
CA LEU A 182 17.28 -9.87 -12.04
C LEU A 182 18.35 -10.46 -12.98
N HIS A 183 19.60 -10.00 -12.87
CA HIS A 183 20.71 -10.48 -13.70
C HIS A 183 21.02 -11.96 -13.50
N GLU A 184 21.00 -12.44 -12.25
CA GLU A 184 21.17 -13.86 -11.91
C GLU A 184 20.09 -14.76 -12.54
N ASN A 185 18.93 -14.18 -12.87
CA ASN A 185 17.81 -14.86 -13.52
C ASN A 185 17.70 -14.53 -15.03
N GLY A 186 18.74 -13.94 -15.62
CA GLY A 186 18.80 -13.64 -17.05
C GLY A 186 17.87 -12.50 -17.51
N LEU A 187 17.45 -11.63 -16.58
CA LEU A 187 16.63 -10.45 -16.86
C LEU A 187 17.48 -9.18 -16.79
N GLU A 188 17.39 -8.36 -17.82
CA GLU A 188 17.99 -7.02 -17.84
C GLU A 188 17.09 -6.00 -17.14
N SER A 189 17.71 -4.92 -16.64
CA SER A 189 17.04 -3.79 -16.01
C SER A 189 17.11 -2.57 -16.91
N ILE A 190 16.04 -1.77 -16.94
CA ILE A 190 16.04 -0.45 -17.61
C ILE A 190 17.07 0.54 -17.03
N PHE A 191 17.68 0.20 -15.90
CA PHE A 191 18.75 0.97 -15.26
C PHE A 191 20.16 0.46 -15.59
N ASP A 192 20.30 -0.54 -16.46
CA ASP A 192 21.60 -1.04 -16.88
C ASP A 192 22.26 -0.10 -17.91
N PRO A 193 23.61 -0.04 -17.95
CA PRO A 193 24.31 0.72 -18.98
C PRO A 193 23.87 0.29 -20.39
N GLY A 194 23.56 1.25 -21.27
CA GLY A 194 23.06 0.98 -22.62
C GLY A 194 21.53 0.85 -22.73
N GLN A 195 20.79 0.87 -21.61
CA GLN A 195 19.32 0.82 -21.60
C GLN A 195 18.67 2.20 -21.53
N GLU A 196 19.40 3.29 -21.82
CA GLU A 196 18.89 4.66 -21.66
C GLU A 196 17.69 4.95 -22.56
N GLN A 197 17.61 4.31 -23.74
CA GLN A 197 16.43 4.41 -24.61
C GLN A 197 15.21 3.71 -24.02
N ALA A 198 15.40 2.52 -23.43
CA ALA A 198 14.32 1.77 -22.78
C ALA A 198 13.78 2.53 -21.56
N LEU A 199 14.67 3.14 -20.76
CA LEU A 199 14.28 4.01 -19.64
C LEU A 199 13.43 5.20 -20.12
N ARG A 200 13.89 5.93 -21.15
CA ARG A 200 13.12 7.06 -21.71
C ARG A 200 11.75 6.62 -22.24
N LEU A 201 11.69 5.47 -22.92
CA LEU A 201 10.42 4.92 -23.41
C LEU A 201 9.48 4.57 -22.26
N TYR A 202 9.98 3.92 -21.22
CA TYR A 202 9.22 3.61 -20.01
C TYR A 202 8.66 4.88 -19.37
N GLU A 203 9.51 5.88 -19.10
CA GLU A 203 9.10 7.16 -18.51
C GLU A 203 8.06 7.87 -19.36
N SER A 204 8.25 7.93 -20.68
CA SER A 204 7.29 8.55 -21.60
C SER A 204 5.95 7.81 -21.62
N THR A 205 5.96 6.48 -21.50
CA THR A 205 4.74 5.66 -21.46
C THR A 205 3.96 5.91 -20.19
N ILE A 206 4.65 5.98 -19.04
CA ILE A 206 4.02 6.31 -17.76
C ILE A 206 3.42 7.73 -17.79
N GLN A 207 4.11 8.70 -18.40
CA GLN A 207 3.59 10.07 -18.55
C GLN A 207 2.39 10.18 -19.49
N GLN A 208 2.30 9.30 -20.49
CA GLN A 208 1.17 9.25 -21.43
C GLN A 208 -0.06 8.55 -20.83
N ASN A 209 0.09 7.76 -19.76
CA ASN A 209 -1.06 7.24 -19.04
C ASN A 209 -1.85 8.40 -18.44
N LEU A 210 -3.13 8.50 -18.82
CA LEU A 210 -4.01 9.53 -18.29
C LEU A 210 -4.15 9.35 -16.77
N PRO A 211 -3.76 10.37 -15.97
CA PRO A 211 -3.91 10.29 -14.53
C PRO A 211 -5.38 10.07 -14.20
N GLN A 212 -5.66 9.09 -13.36
CA GLN A 212 -7.01 8.86 -12.88
C GLN A 212 -7.29 9.84 -11.77
N GLU A 213 -8.36 10.62 -11.94
CA GLU A 213 -8.84 11.50 -10.88
C GLU A 213 -9.13 10.68 -9.61
N PRO A 214 -8.72 11.17 -8.42
CA PRO A 214 -9.06 10.50 -7.18
C PRO A 214 -10.56 10.41 -7.01
N VAL A 215 -11.03 9.27 -6.53
CA VAL A 215 -12.42 9.14 -6.09
C VAL A 215 -12.58 9.95 -4.82
N ARG A 216 -13.43 10.98 -4.87
CA ARG A 216 -13.88 11.77 -3.71
C ARG A 216 -15.30 11.35 -3.30
N CYS A 217 -15.76 11.82 -2.14
CA CYS A 217 -17.10 11.50 -1.64
C CYS A 217 -18.19 12.00 -2.59
N ARG A 218 -18.98 11.09 -3.14
CA ARG A 218 -20.04 11.42 -4.12
C ARG A 218 -21.31 12.00 -3.52
N TRP A 219 -21.48 11.89 -2.20
CA TRP A 219 -22.67 12.34 -1.49
C TRP A 219 -22.49 13.66 -0.75
N VAL A 220 -21.31 14.28 -0.84
CA VAL A 220 -21.08 15.64 -0.30
C VAL A 220 -21.90 16.63 -1.13
N GLY A 221 -22.61 17.53 -0.45
CA GLY A 221 -23.49 18.52 -1.10
C GLY A 221 -24.84 17.99 -1.57
N LEU A 222 -25.08 16.67 -1.55
CA LEU A 222 -26.39 16.10 -1.89
C LEU A 222 -27.40 16.31 -0.76
N ASP A 223 -28.65 16.56 -1.15
CA ASP A 223 -29.76 16.57 -0.21
C ASP A 223 -30.14 15.15 0.25
N SER A 224 -31.15 15.07 1.14
CA SER A 224 -31.59 13.78 1.69
C SER A 224 -32.23 12.85 0.65
N GLN A 225 -32.88 13.37 -0.39
CA GLN A 225 -33.52 12.58 -1.44
C GLN A 225 -32.47 11.99 -2.38
N ASP A 226 -31.53 12.81 -2.85
CA ASP A 226 -30.46 12.40 -3.75
C ASP A 226 -29.49 11.44 -3.07
N ARG A 227 -29.18 11.67 -1.80
CA ARG A 227 -28.38 10.72 -1.01
C ARG A 227 -29.05 9.35 -0.89
N ARG A 228 -30.38 9.30 -0.73
CA ARG A 228 -31.14 8.04 -0.74
C ARG A 228 -31.15 7.39 -2.13
N ALA A 229 -31.24 8.18 -3.20
CA ALA A 229 -31.17 7.66 -4.56
C ALA A 229 -29.80 7.06 -4.87
N LEU A 230 -28.71 7.76 -4.54
CA LEU A 230 -27.34 7.26 -4.68
C LEU A 230 -27.11 5.97 -3.88
N TRP A 231 -27.62 5.91 -2.65
CA TRP A 231 -27.54 4.70 -1.82
C TRP A 231 -28.17 3.47 -2.50
N ARG A 232 -29.29 3.66 -3.20
CA ARG A 232 -29.99 2.59 -3.93
C ARG A 232 -29.24 2.09 -5.16
N GLN A 233 -28.35 2.91 -5.73
CA GLN A 233 -27.50 2.53 -6.87
C GLN A 233 -26.33 1.62 -6.45
N ARG A 234 -26.12 1.37 -5.15
CA ARG A 234 -25.06 0.48 -4.69
C ARG A 234 -25.22 -0.94 -5.27
N PRO A 235 -24.17 -1.51 -5.89
CA PRO A 235 -24.23 -2.88 -6.38
C PRO A 235 -24.36 -3.89 -5.22
N ARG A 236 -25.48 -4.60 -5.15
CA ARG A 236 -25.76 -5.57 -4.06
C ARG A 236 -24.74 -6.71 -4.01
N HIS A 237 -24.22 -7.14 -5.16
CA HIS A 237 -23.23 -8.21 -5.24
C HIS A 237 -21.88 -7.84 -4.61
N LEU A 238 -21.59 -6.54 -4.42
CA LEU A 238 -20.39 -6.07 -3.73
C LEU A 238 -20.57 -5.99 -2.21
N GLU A 239 -21.79 -6.10 -1.67
CA GLU A 239 -22.04 -6.01 -0.22
C GLU A 239 -21.18 -6.97 0.62
N PRO A 240 -20.95 -8.23 0.22
CA PRO A 240 -20.06 -9.11 0.98
C PRO A 240 -18.63 -8.56 1.10
N ALA A 241 -18.11 -7.92 0.05
CA ALA A 241 -16.77 -7.32 0.03
C ALA A 241 -16.74 -5.99 0.80
N LEU A 242 -17.81 -5.20 0.73
CA LEU A 242 -17.95 -3.94 1.48
C LEU A 242 -18.16 -4.18 2.99
N ARG A 243 -18.81 -5.29 3.37
CA ARG A 243 -19.00 -5.68 4.78
C ARG A 243 -17.78 -6.38 5.37
N ARG A 244 -17.08 -7.18 4.58
CA ARG A 244 -15.82 -7.82 4.98
C ARG A 244 -14.68 -6.89 4.63
N GLY A 245 -14.34 -5.99 5.54
CA GLY A 245 -13.06 -5.27 5.50
C GLY A 245 -11.99 -6.30 5.20
N VAL A 246 -11.16 -6.05 4.19
CA VAL A 246 -10.33 -7.05 3.50
C VAL A 246 -9.49 -7.82 4.53
N THR A 247 -10.08 -8.89 5.06
CA THR A 247 -9.53 -9.70 6.15
C THR A 247 -9.12 -10.99 5.50
N ASN A 248 -7.92 -11.00 4.91
CA ASN A 248 -7.11 -12.16 4.52
C ASN A 248 -7.74 -13.32 3.72
N ARG A 249 -9.06 -13.43 3.54
CA ARG A 249 -9.73 -14.56 2.88
C ARG A 249 -9.83 -14.37 1.37
N ALA A 250 -10.09 -13.16 0.88
CA ALA A 250 -10.03 -12.87 -0.56
C ALA A 250 -8.60 -13.06 -1.11
N ALA A 251 -7.59 -12.57 -0.38
CA ALA A 251 -6.18 -12.81 -0.70
C ALA A 251 -5.76 -14.29 -0.54
N ARG A 252 -6.40 -15.07 0.36
CA ARG A 252 -6.20 -16.53 0.44
C ARG A 252 -6.90 -17.27 -0.68
N ALA A 253 -8.07 -16.83 -1.14
CA ALA A 253 -8.81 -17.45 -2.24
C ALA A 253 -8.09 -17.21 -3.58
N ILE A 254 -7.59 -15.98 -3.82
CA ILE A 254 -6.78 -15.66 -5.00
C ILE A 254 -5.45 -16.43 -4.96
N ARG A 255 -4.76 -16.49 -3.80
CA ARG A 255 -3.55 -17.32 -3.63
C ARG A 255 -3.82 -18.80 -3.83
N ARG A 256 -4.91 -19.35 -3.27
CA ARG A 256 -5.25 -20.76 -3.39
C ARG A 256 -5.54 -21.13 -4.84
N HIS A 257 -6.29 -20.30 -5.57
CA HIS A 257 -6.55 -20.52 -6.99
C HIS A 257 -5.29 -20.41 -7.88
N HIS A 258 -4.37 -19.51 -7.54
CA HIS A 258 -3.09 -19.36 -8.24
C HIS A 258 -2.13 -20.54 -7.96
N TYR A 259 -2.04 -21.01 -6.70
CA TYR A 259 -1.25 -22.19 -6.33
C TYR A 259 -1.83 -23.50 -6.86
N GLU A 260 -3.15 -23.64 -6.94
CA GLU A 260 -3.82 -24.80 -7.55
C GLU A 260 -3.57 -24.86 -9.06
N ARG A 261 -3.55 -23.72 -9.76
CA ARG A 261 -3.16 -23.65 -11.18
C ARG A 261 -1.68 -23.99 -11.42
N LEU A 262 -0.78 -23.50 -10.57
CA LEU A 262 0.65 -23.84 -10.65
C LEU A 262 0.91 -25.33 -10.36
N ARG A 263 0.20 -25.92 -9.39
CA ARG A 263 0.25 -27.37 -9.12
C ARG A 263 -0.29 -28.21 -10.26
N ALA A 264 -1.40 -27.80 -10.88
CA ALA A 264 -1.96 -28.50 -12.03
C ALA A 264 -1.03 -28.45 -13.26
N SER A 265 -0.31 -27.34 -13.44
CA SER A 265 0.71 -27.20 -14.48
C SER A 265 1.97 -28.03 -14.18
N SER A 266 2.36 -28.21 -12.92
CA SER A 266 3.53 -29.00 -12.54
C SER A 266 3.29 -30.52 -12.58
N THR A 267 2.06 -30.99 -12.31
CA THR A 267 1.72 -32.42 -12.46
C THR A 267 1.65 -32.88 -13.92
N LEU A 268 1.32 -31.97 -14.85
CA LEU A 268 1.37 -32.27 -16.29
C LEU A 268 2.81 -32.33 -16.83
N GLY A 269 3.75 -31.57 -16.24
CA GLY A 269 5.18 -31.63 -16.59
C GLY A 269 5.90 -32.90 -16.10
N ASN A 270 5.58 -33.38 -14.90
CA ASN A 270 6.22 -34.58 -14.34
C ASN A 270 5.68 -35.91 -14.89
N ALA A 271 4.47 -35.93 -15.45
CA ALA A 271 3.95 -37.13 -16.12
C ALA A 271 4.61 -37.38 -17.49
N ALA A 272 5.21 -36.36 -18.11
CA ALA A 272 5.91 -36.48 -19.39
C ALA A 272 7.39 -36.89 -19.26
N ALA A 273 7.97 -36.82 -18.05
CA ALA A 273 9.40 -37.08 -17.82
C ALA A 273 9.72 -38.46 -17.18
N GLY A 274 8.71 -39.30 -16.93
CA GLY A 274 8.85 -40.58 -16.20
C GLY A 274 8.87 -41.85 -17.04
N ALA A 275 8.80 -41.77 -18.37
CA ALA A 275 8.81 -42.94 -19.25
C ALA A 275 10.19 -43.13 -19.88
N GLY A 276 11.09 -43.81 -19.17
CA GLY A 276 12.34 -44.30 -19.75
C GLY A 276 13.46 -44.45 -18.75
N GLN A 277 13.48 -45.58 -18.04
CA GLN A 277 14.70 -46.29 -17.65
C GLN A 277 14.33 -47.61 -16.94
N ASP A 278 14.59 -48.73 -17.62
CA ASP A 278 14.47 -50.08 -17.06
C ASP A 278 15.52 -50.33 -15.96
N PRO A 279 15.18 -51.06 -14.88
CA PRO A 279 16.15 -51.39 -13.83
C PRO A 279 17.04 -52.60 -14.23
N PRO A 280 18.33 -52.61 -13.84
CA PRO A 280 19.22 -53.73 -14.12
C PRO A 280 18.97 -54.94 -13.18
N SER A 281 19.10 -56.13 -13.78
CA SER A 281 18.95 -57.45 -13.18
C SER A 281 19.95 -57.74 -12.04
N ALA A 282 19.46 -58.24 -10.90
CA ALA A 282 20.28 -58.76 -9.81
C ALA A 282 20.81 -60.18 -10.14
N LYS A 283 22.14 -60.38 -10.03
CA LYS A 283 22.77 -61.71 -10.03
C LYS A 283 23.23 -62.11 -8.62
N SER A 284 22.67 -63.25 -8.20
CA SER A 284 23.22 -64.35 -7.38
C SER A 284 24.16 -64.08 -6.20
N ARG A 285 23.70 -64.57 -5.03
CA ARG A 285 24.50 -65.03 -3.89
C ARG A 285 25.29 -66.30 -4.23
N ASP A 286 26.51 -66.40 -3.72
CA ASP A 286 27.22 -67.63 -3.29
C ASP A 286 28.12 -67.20 -2.12
N ARG A 287 27.93 -67.67 -0.88
CA ARG A 287 28.41 -68.94 -0.26
C ARG A 287 29.92 -69.18 -0.49
N GLY A 288 30.69 -69.06 0.58
CA GLY A 288 32.12 -69.34 0.67
C GLY A 288 32.77 -68.46 1.72
#